data_AF-A0A3S5C9A5-F1
#
_entry.id   AF-A0A3S5C9A5-F1
#
_cell.length_a   1.000
_cell.length_b   1.000
_cell.length_c   1.000
_cell.angle_alpha   90.00
_cell.angle_beta   90.00
_cell.angle_gamma   90.00
#
_symmetry.space_group_name_H-M   'P 1'
#
loop_
_entity.id
_entity.type
_entity.pdbx_description
1 polymer ?
#
loop_
_entity_poly.entity_id
_entity_poly.type
_entity_poly.pdbx_seq_one_letter_code
_entity_poly.pdbx_strand_id
1 'polypeptide(L)'
;MLGHRIYTEQTGDSGQQCSTVMVCERKYSRREHYFAIVLDRATSGPVAIGSSQGGMNIEEVAAETPEALIKVILVLIFNHC
;
A
#
# COMPACT_ATOMS: atom_id res chain seq x y z
N MET A 1 -10.42 -18.16 -3.74
CA MET A 1 -11.79 -18.38 -3.23
C MET A 1 -11.73 -19.27 -2.00
N LEU A 2 -12.67 -19.17 -1.04
CA LEU A 2 -12.62 -19.90 0.23
C LEU A 2 -12.45 -21.41 0.00
N GLY A 3 -11.51 -22.05 0.71
CA GLY A 3 -11.17 -23.46 0.54
C GLY A 3 -10.23 -23.78 -0.63
N HIS A 4 -9.96 -22.81 -1.52
CA HIS A 4 -9.04 -22.98 -2.66
C HIS A 4 -7.67 -22.32 -2.39
N ARG A 5 -6.65 -22.75 -3.14
CA ARG A 5 -5.36 -22.05 -3.22
C ARG A 5 -5.46 -20.86 -4.18
N ILE A 6 -4.94 -19.71 -3.76
CA ILE A 6 -4.89 -18.46 -4.50
C ILE A 6 -3.47 -18.28 -5.04
N TYR A 7 -3.36 -18.16 -6.36
CA TYR A 7 -2.11 -17.93 -7.07
C TYR A 7 -2.10 -16.48 -7.59
N THR A 8 -1.11 -15.71 -7.16
CA THR A 8 -0.84 -14.34 -7.62
C THR A 8 0.67 -14.18 -7.78
N GLU A 9 1.10 -13.06 -8.36
CA GLU A 9 2.51 -12.72 -8.45
C GLU A 9 3.21 -12.71 -7.07
N GLN A 10 2.46 -12.39 -5.99
CA GLN A 10 3.00 -12.40 -4.64
C GLN A 10 3.10 -13.80 -4.00
N THR A 11 2.26 -14.76 -4.41
CA THR A 11 2.24 -16.12 -3.82
C THR A 11 2.99 -17.17 -4.64
N GLY A 12 3.29 -16.86 -5.90
CA GLY A 12 4.03 -17.72 -6.83
C GLY A 12 3.38 -19.10 -7.03
N ASP A 13 4.18 -20.07 -7.47
CA ASP A 13 3.71 -21.44 -7.77
C ASP A 13 3.21 -22.20 -6.53
N SER A 14 3.64 -21.77 -5.34
CA SER A 14 3.18 -22.37 -4.09
C SER A 14 1.71 -22.05 -3.80
N GLY A 15 1.23 -20.87 -4.20
CA GLY A 15 -0.08 -20.34 -3.87
C GLY A 15 -0.34 -20.22 -2.36
N GLN A 16 -1.41 -19.52 -2.00
CA GLN A 16 -1.84 -19.37 -0.59
C GLN A 16 -3.22 -20.02 -0.38
N GLN A 17 -3.36 -20.90 0.63
CA GLN A 17 -4.67 -21.46 0.98
C GLN A 17 -5.57 -20.38 1.59
N CYS A 18 -6.77 -20.19 1.03
CA CYS A 18 -7.77 -19.26 1.55
C CYS A 18 -8.66 -19.94 2.59
N SER A 19 -8.33 -19.79 3.88
CA SER A 19 -9.08 -20.40 5.00
C SER A 19 -10.21 -19.52 5.56
N THR A 20 -10.18 -18.22 5.28
CA THR A 20 -11.16 -17.26 5.82
C THR A 20 -11.40 -16.15 4.81
N VAL A 21 -12.63 -15.63 4.78
CA VAL A 21 -13.04 -14.50 3.94
C VAL A 21 -13.60 -13.38 4.82
N MET A 22 -13.30 -12.14 4.44
CA MET A 22 -13.89 -10.95 5.05
C MET A 22 -15.11 -10.54 4.23
N VAL A 23 -16.29 -10.51 4.85
CA VAL A 23 -17.54 -10.06 4.21
C VAL A 23 -17.78 -8.61 4.62
N CYS A 24 -17.93 -7.72 3.62
CA CYS A 24 -18.18 -6.30 3.83
C CYS A 24 -19.35 -5.81 2.98
N GLU A 25 -20.03 -4.76 3.47
CA GLU A 25 -21.04 -4.06 2.68
C GLU A 25 -20.38 -3.35 1.48
N ARG A 26 -21.00 -3.42 0.32
CA ARG A 26 -20.55 -2.67 -0.87
C ARG A 26 -20.71 -1.17 -0.63
N LYS A 27 -19.62 -0.41 -0.70
CA LYS A 27 -19.63 1.05 -0.75
C LYS A 27 -19.30 1.54 -2.16
N TYR A 28 -19.91 2.65 -2.57
CA TYR A 28 -19.59 3.30 -3.83
C TYR A 28 -18.46 4.30 -3.61
N SER A 29 -17.26 3.95 -4.06
CA SER A 29 -16.12 4.87 -4.03
C SER A 29 -16.17 5.79 -5.25
N ARG A 30 -16.08 7.11 -5.04
CA ARG A 30 -15.97 8.10 -6.13
C ARG A 30 -14.52 8.37 -6.52
N ARG A 31 -13.58 8.15 -5.60
CA ARG A 31 -12.14 8.38 -5.75
C ARG A 31 -11.40 7.40 -4.86
N GLU A 32 -10.33 6.84 -5.38
CA GLU A 32 -9.43 5.96 -4.63
C GLU A 32 -8.06 6.62 -4.56
N HIS A 33 -7.41 6.51 -3.41
CA HIS A 33 -6.12 7.13 -3.16
C HIS A 33 -5.17 6.08 -2.58
N TYR A 34 -3.89 6.21 -2.92
CA TYR A 34 -2.83 5.43 -2.28
C TYR A 34 -2.33 6.21 -1.06
N PHE A 35 -2.17 5.53 0.06
CA PHE A 35 -1.54 6.08 1.24
C PHE A 35 -0.74 5.01 1.98
N ALA A 36 0.52 5.31 2.26
CA ALA A 36 1.40 4.44 3.01
C ALA A 36 2.30 5.27 3.94
N ILE A 37 2.66 4.70 5.07
CA ILE A 37 3.71 5.23 5.94
C ILE A 37 4.80 4.17 5.99
N VAL A 38 5.99 4.54 5.58
CA VAL A 38 7.14 3.64 5.52
C VAL A 38 8.29 4.22 6.34
N LEU A 39 9.14 3.35 6.88
CA LEU A 39 10.40 3.77 7.47
C LEU A 39 11.43 3.87 6.35
N ASP A 40 11.77 5.09 5.94
CA ASP A 40 12.72 5.32 4.87
C ASP A 40 14.16 5.33 5.43
N ARG A 41 15.04 4.58 4.76
CA ARG A 41 16.45 4.47 5.14
C ARG A 41 17.23 5.74 4.86
N ALA A 42 16.87 6.48 3.80
CA ALA A 42 17.58 7.71 3.44
C ALA A 42 17.35 8.82 4.48
N THR A 43 16.12 8.93 5.00
CA THR A 43 15.78 9.88 6.06
C THR A 43 15.97 9.32 7.48
N SER A 44 16.24 8.02 7.61
CA SER A 44 16.32 7.30 8.90
C SER A 44 15.09 7.54 9.79
N GLY A 45 13.91 7.61 9.18
CA GLY A 45 12.69 8.01 9.88
C GLY A 45 11.42 7.71 9.06
N PRO A 46 10.24 7.93 9.64
CA PRO A 46 8.99 7.69 8.95
C PRO A 46 8.73 8.72 7.85
N VAL A 47 8.26 8.23 6.71
CA VAL A 47 7.85 9.03 5.55
C VAL A 47 6.45 8.59 5.16
N ALA A 48 5.54 9.56 5.04
CA ALA A 48 4.23 9.35 4.46
C ALA A 48 4.32 9.50 2.94
N ILE A 49 3.71 8.56 2.22
CA ILE A 49 3.62 8.53 0.77
C ILE A 49 2.14 8.53 0.42
N GLY A 50 1.72 9.46 -0.43
CA GLY A 50 0.35 9.57 -0.92
C GLY A 50 0.30 9.70 -2.44
N SER A 51 -0.76 9.22 -3.06
CA SER A 51 -1.07 9.49 -4.47
C SER A 51 -2.57 9.54 -4.71
N SER A 52 -2.99 10.38 -5.66
CA SER A 52 -4.36 10.42 -6.15
C SER A 52 -4.72 9.20 -7.00
N GLN A 53 -3.72 8.44 -7.44
CA GLN A 53 -3.82 7.23 -8.26
C GLN A 53 -3.96 5.98 -7.38
N GLY A 54 -5.11 5.82 -6.71
CA GLY A 54 -5.42 4.60 -5.97
C GLY A 54 -5.86 3.44 -6.88
N GLY A 55 -5.75 2.21 -6.38
CA GLY A 55 -6.22 1.01 -7.08
C GLY A 55 -5.29 0.51 -8.20
N MET A 56 -4.12 1.13 -8.37
CA MET A 56 -3.09 0.73 -9.34
C MET A 56 -1.83 0.23 -8.63
N ASN A 57 -0.95 -0.43 -9.39
CA ASN A 57 0.38 -0.82 -8.94
C ASN A 57 1.21 0.45 -8.67
N ILE A 58 1.64 0.65 -7.42
CA ILE A 58 2.27 1.90 -7.02
C ILE A 58 3.72 1.98 -7.53
N GLU A 59 4.36 0.83 -7.71
CA GLU A 59 5.71 0.73 -8.26
C GLU A 59 5.76 1.17 -9.72
N GLU A 60 4.72 0.84 -10.51
CA GLU A 60 4.56 1.33 -11.88
C GLU A 60 4.33 2.85 -11.92
N VAL A 61 3.44 3.37 -11.06
CA VAL A 61 3.21 4.82 -10.94
C VAL A 61 4.49 5.56 -10.57
N ALA A 62 5.32 4.99 -9.68
CA ALA A 62 6.60 5.57 -9.31
C ALA A 62 7.61 5.63 -10.47
N ALA A 63 7.53 4.68 -11.42
CA ALA A 63 8.41 4.61 -12.58
C ALA A 63 7.93 5.51 -13.73
N GLU A 64 6.62 5.54 -14.01
CA GLU A 64 6.05 6.25 -15.16
C GLU A 64 5.68 7.70 -14.86
N THR A 65 5.21 7.99 -13.65
CA THR A 65 4.66 9.30 -13.27
C THR A 65 5.03 9.65 -11.82
N PRO A 66 6.33 9.81 -11.51
CA PRO A 66 6.80 10.05 -10.15
C PRO A 66 6.21 11.32 -9.51
N GLU A 67 5.80 12.31 -10.30
CA GLU A 67 5.14 13.54 -9.86
C GLU A 67 3.75 13.32 -9.26
N ALA A 68 3.10 12.19 -9.53
CA ALA A 68 1.84 11.81 -8.89
C ALA A 68 2.04 11.39 -7.43
N LEU A 69 3.29 11.14 -7.00
CA LEU A 69 3.61 10.73 -5.64
C LEU A 69 4.00 11.92 -4.78
N ILE A 70 3.26 12.09 -3.69
CA ILE A 70 3.54 13.06 -2.66
C ILE A 70 4.27 12.33 -1.53
N LYS A 71 5.49 12.76 -1.23
CA LYS A 71 6.28 12.26 -0.10
C LYS A 71 6.43 13.34 0.95
N VAL A 72 6.08 13.02 2.19
CA VAL A 72 6.18 13.92 3.34
C VAL A 72 7.02 13.26 4.43
N ILE A 73 8.16 13.88 4.76
CA ILE A 73 9.02 13.44 5.86
C ILE A 73 8.31 13.79 7.17
N LEU A 74 8.05 12.78 8.00
CA LEU A 74 7.42 12.97 9.30
C LEU A 74 8.51 13.20 10.34
N VAL A 75 8.50 14.39 10.94
CA VAL A 75 9.38 14.69 12.07
C VAL A 75 8.79 14.04 13.31
N LEU A 76 9.48 13.01 13.81
CA LEU A 76 9.17 12.45 15.13
C LEU A 76 9.74 13.41 16.17
N ILE A 77 8.87 14.24 16.75
CA ILE A 77 9.19 14.98 17.98
C ILE A 77 9.14 13.96 19.12
N PHE A 78 10.17 13.11 19.20
CA PHE A 78 10.47 12.47 20.46
C PHE A 78 11.03 13.55 21.37
N ASN A 79 10.16 14.19 22.15
CA ASN A 79 10.56 14.72 23.44
C ASN A 79 11.11 13.51 24.21
N HIS A 80 12.43 13.36 24.21
CA HIS A 80 13.13 12.50 25.14
C HIS A 80 12.73 12.91 26.57
N CYS A 81 12.46 11.90 27.40
CA CYS A 81 12.53 11.87 28.87
C CYS A 81 12.22 13.15 29.66
#